data_AF-A0A443SDZ7-F1
#
_entry.id   AF-A0A443SDZ7-F1
#
_cell.length_a   1.000
_cell.length_b   1.000
_cell.length_c   1.000
_cell.angle_alpha   90.00
_cell.angle_beta   90.00
_cell.angle_gamma   90.00
#
_symmetry.space_group_name_H-M   'P 1'
#
loop_
_entity.id
_entity.type
_entity.pdbx_description
1 polymer ?
#
loop_
_entity_poly.entity_id
_entity_poly.type
_entity_poly.pdbx_seq_one_letter_code
_entity_poly.pdbx_strand_id
1 'polypeptide(L)'
;MDTLDIHCSLYKNKLYQGTYACDMIPGKLTPPFIIIINTKASDHNGEHWVALYVKYNNRGIYFDSYGLPPQQKDIMVAITHYCFNGCKYNNALTILLRKIQIFKSI
;
A
#
# COMPACT_ATOMS: atom_id res chain seq x y z
N MET A 1 4.95 15.43 2.07
CA MET A 1 5.12 14.34 3.04
C MET A 1 6.25 13.48 2.51
N ASP A 2 7.37 13.51 3.22
CA ASP A 2 8.55 12.74 2.84
C ASP A 2 8.51 11.33 3.46
N THR A 3 9.49 10.50 3.10
CA THR A 3 9.64 9.13 3.62
C THR A 3 9.79 9.09 5.15
N LEU A 4 10.42 10.12 5.74
CA LEU A 4 10.71 10.18 7.16
C LEU A 4 9.44 10.45 7.97
N ASP A 5 8.57 11.35 7.51
CA ASP A 5 7.26 11.63 8.11
C ASP A 5 6.41 10.35 8.24
N ILE A 6 6.37 9.55 7.17
CA ILE A 6 5.61 8.30 7.11
C ILE A 6 6.22 7.27 8.06
N HIS A 7 7.56 7.13 8.03
CA HIS A 7 8.25 6.24 8.94
C HIS A 7 7.99 6.60 10.41
N CYS A 8 8.14 7.87 10.77
CA CYS A 8 7.88 8.36 12.13
C CYS A 8 6.42 8.15 12.57
N SER A 9 5.47 8.14 11.64
CA SER A 9 4.07 7.88 11.93
C SER A 9 3.77 6.38 12.14
N LEU A 10 4.53 5.49 11.48
CA LEU A 10 4.22 4.06 11.41
C LEU A 10 5.21 3.14 12.15
N TYR A 11 6.39 3.60 12.57
CA TYR A 11 7.45 2.75 13.12
C TYR A 11 7.04 1.93 14.35
N LYS A 12 6.03 2.38 15.11
CA LYS A 12 5.51 1.65 16.27
C LYS A 12 4.60 0.46 15.89
N ASN A 13 4.14 0.41 14.65
CA ASN A 13 3.32 -0.69 14.17
C ASN A 13 4.21 -1.90 13.85
N LYS A 14 4.04 -3.01 14.59
CA LYS A 14 4.85 -4.23 14.42
C LYS A 14 4.77 -4.85 13.02
N LEU A 15 3.70 -4.57 12.28
CA LEU A 15 3.52 -5.06 10.91
C LEU A 15 4.22 -4.16 9.89
N TYR A 16 4.53 -2.91 10.24
CA TYR A 16 5.17 -1.98 9.32
C TYR A 16 6.62 -2.39 9.07
N GLN A 17 6.94 -2.68 7.82
CA GLN A 17 8.27 -3.13 7.39
C GLN A 17 9.02 -2.08 6.57
N GLY A 18 8.46 -0.88 6.39
CA GLY A 18 9.16 0.25 5.78
C GLY A 18 8.36 0.98 4.71
N THR A 19 8.99 2.04 4.22
CA THR A 19 8.52 2.89 3.13
C THR A 19 9.55 2.86 2.01
N TYR A 20 9.11 2.54 0.80
CA TYR A 20 10.00 2.28 -0.35
C TYR A 20 9.54 3.05 -1.58
N ALA A 21 10.46 3.40 -2.47
CA ALA A 21 10.09 3.75 -3.85
C ALA A 21 9.64 2.49 -4.61
N CYS A 22 8.89 2.63 -5.71
CA CYS A 22 8.31 1.47 -6.40
C CYS A 22 9.37 0.49 -6.94
N ASP A 23 10.52 1.01 -7.36
CA ASP A 23 11.69 0.30 -7.87
C ASP A 23 12.59 -0.28 -6.76
N MET A 24 12.36 0.11 -5.50
CA MET A 24 13.18 -0.26 -4.34
C MET A 24 12.44 -1.16 -3.34
N ILE A 25 11.36 -1.82 -3.77
CA ILE A 25 10.63 -2.78 -2.94
C ILE A 25 11.54 -4.00 -2.69
N PRO A 26 11.79 -4.40 -1.43
CA PRO A 26 12.64 -5.54 -1.14
C PRO A 26 12.07 -6.82 -1.76
N GLY A 27 12.94 -7.74 -2.20
CA GLY A 27 12.52 -9.03 -2.76
C GLY A 27 12.13 -10.10 -1.73
N LYS A 28 12.42 -9.86 -0.43
CA LYS A 28 12.10 -10.78 0.66
C LYS A 28 11.55 -10.03 1.87
N LEU A 29 10.30 -10.31 2.19
CA LEU A 29 9.60 -9.92 3.42
C LEU A 29 8.79 -11.11 3.92
N THR A 30 8.65 -11.25 5.23
CA THR A 30 7.88 -12.33 5.85
C THR A 30 6.48 -11.84 6.21
N PRO A 31 5.40 -12.38 5.63
CA PRO A 31 4.04 -12.02 6.04
C PRO A 31 3.75 -12.38 7.52
N PRO A 32 2.93 -11.59 8.22
CA PRO A 32 2.19 -10.43 7.73
C PRO A 32 3.04 -9.18 7.77
N PHE A 33 2.87 -8.31 6.77
CA PHE A 33 3.54 -7.03 6.76
C PHE A 33 2.72 -5.95 6.08
N ILE A 34 3.03 -4.70 6.42
CA ILE A 34 2.57 -3.49 5.78
C ILE A 34 3.81 -2.76 5.24
N ILE A 35 3.77 -2.39 3.98
CA ILE A 35 4.72 -1.46 3.40
C ILE A 35 3.97 -0.27 2.80
N ILE A 36 4.61 0.89 2.85
CA ILE A 36 4.18 2.07 2.10
C ILE A 36 5.08 2.18 0.88
N ILE A 37 4.49 2.48 -0.26
CA ILE A 37 5.16 2.47 -1.55
C ILE A 37 4.93 3.81 -2.22
N ASN A 38 6.00 4.50 -2.60
CA ASN A 38 5.90 5.62 -3.51
C ASN A 38 5.59 5.10 -4.92
N THR A 39 4.68 5.74 -5.63
CA THR A 39 4.41 5.36 -7.03
C THR A 39 5.46 5.87 -8.01
N LYS A 40 6.36 6.74 -7.56
CA LYS A 40 7.54 7.16 -8.30
C LYS A 40 8.75 6.31 -7.94
N ALA A 41 9.67 6.20 -8.90
CA ALA A 41 10.97 5.56 -8.73
C ALA A 41 11.90 6.42 -7.86
N SER A 42 12.95 5.80 -7.36
CA SER A 42 13.88 6.38 -6.38
C SER A 42 14.67 7.61 -6.87
N ASP A 43 14.73 7.81 -8.19
CA ASP A 43 15.35 8.96 -8.86
C ASP A 43 14.42 10.19 -8.96
N HIS A 44 13.17 10.08 -8.53
CA HIS A 44 12.19 11.16 -8.53
C HIS A 44 11.79 11.56 -7.10
N ASN A 45 11.38 12.81 -6.93
CA ASN A 45 10.77 13.25 -5.68
C ASN A 45 9.44 12.51 -5.45
N GLY A 46 9.17 12.14 -4.21
CA GLY A 46 7.97 11.39 -3.85
C GLY A 46 6.70 12.23 -3.95
N GLU A 47 5.73 11.77 -4.75
CA GLU A 47 4.49 12.52 -5.02
C GLU A 47 3.22 11.82 -4.53
N HIS A 48 3.14 10.50 -4.68
CA HIS A 48 1.95 9.72 -4.32
C HIS A 48 2.33 8.42 -3.63
N TRP A 49 1.63 8.10 -2.54
CA TRP A 49 1.93 6.99 -1.65
C TRP A 49 0.74 6.02 -1.57
N VAL A 50 1.04 4.74 -1.69
CA VAL A 50 0.07 3.65 -1.61
C VAL A 50 0.52 2.64 -0.56
N ALA A 51 -0.41 1.86 -0.03
CA ALA A 51 -0.09 0.84 0.98
C ALA A 51 -0.32 -0.56 0.42
N LEU A 52 0.57 -1.48 0.77
CA LEU A 52 0.38 -2.91 0.55
C LEU A 52 0.41 -3.62 1.90
N TYR A 53 -0.70 -4.27 2.24
CA TYR A 53 -0.79 -5.18 3.38
C TYR A 53 -0.86 -6.62 2.89
N VAL A 54 0.03 -7.47 3.39
CA VAL A 54 0.08 -8.89 3.06
C VAL A 54 -0.22 -9.69 4.32
N LYS A 55 -1.21 -10.58 4.25
CA LYS A 55 -1.63 -11.44 5.36
C LYS A 55 -0.77 -12.70 5.45
N TYR A 56 -0.84 -13.43 6.57
CA TYR A 56 -0.17 -14.73 6.76
C TYR A 56 -0.40 -15.73 5.63
N ASN A 57 -1.56 -15.69 4.99
CA ASN A 57 -1.91 -16.58 3.87
C ASN A 57 -1.61 -15.97 2.50
N ASN A 58 -0.71 -14.98 2.41
CA ASN A 58 -0.34 -14.31 1.17
C ASN A 58 -1.52 -13.72 0.39
N ARG A 59 -2.61 -13.37 1.09
CA ARG A 59 -3.66 -12.51 0.53
C ARG A 59 -3.31 -11.05 0.78
N GLY A 60 -3.35 -10.26 -0.28
CA GLY A 60 -3.01 -8.85 -0.27
C GLY A 60 -4.22 -7.92 -0.13
N ILE A 61 -3.97 -6.75 0.45
CA ILE A 61 -4.79 -5.57 0.30
C ILE A 61 -3.89 -4.45 -0.21
N TYR A 62 -4.14 -4.00 -1.43
CA TYR A 62 -3.59 -2.77 -1.98
C TYR A 62 -4.54 -1.61 -1.65
N PHE A 63 -3.98 -0.53 -1.13
CA PHE A 63 -4.75 0.67 -0.81
C PHE A 63 -4.17 1.89 -1.49
N ASP A 64 -5.02 2.56 -2.26
CA ASP A 64 -4.77 3.89 -2.81
C ASP A 64 -5.88 4.84 -2.31
N SER A 65 -5.53 5.99 -1.75
CA SER A 65 -6.50 6.99 -1.27
C SER A 65 -7.43 7.52 -2.36
N TYR A 66 -7.01 7.49 -3.63
CA TYR A 66 -7.81 7.85 -4.79
C TYR A 66 -8.69 6.67 -5.28
N GLY A 67 -8.50 5.47 -4.74
CA GLY A 67 -9.23 4.27 -5.14
C GLY A 67 -8.90 3.80 -6.55
N LEU A 68 -7.67 4.07 -7.00
CA LEU A 68 -7.14 3.60 -8.26
C LEU A 68 -6.58 2.17 -8.09
N PRO A 69 -6.68 1.30 -9.10
CA PRO A 69 -5.95 0.04 -9.12
C PRO A 69 -4.43 0.31 -9.22
N PRO A 70 -3.56 -0.67 -8.91
CA PRO A 70 -2.13 -0.53 -9.09
C PRO A 70 -1.78 -0.31 -10.57
N GLN A 71 -1.19 0.85 -10.88
CA GLN A 71 -0.83 1.25 -12.26
C GLN A 71 0.66 1.04 -12.57
N GLN A 72 1.51 1.09 -11.55
CA GLN A 72 2.97 1.02 -11.73
C GLN A 72 3.43 -0.42 -11.86
N LYS A 73 4.31 -0.67 -12.82
CA LYS A 73 4.81 -2.02 -13.14
C LYS A 73 5.48 -2.67 -11.93
N ASP A 74 6.34 -1.96 -11.23
CA ASP A 74 7.09 -2.53 -10.10
C ASP A 74 6.18 -2.86 -8.91
N ILE A 75 5.13 -2.04 -8.71
CA ILE A 75 4.09 -2.32 -7.72
C ILE A 75 3.30 -3.58 -8.10
N MET A 76 2.96 -3.75 -9.38
CA MET A 76 2.30 -4.97 -9.85
C MET A 76 3.18 -6.21 -9.65
N VAL A 77 4.48 -6.12 -9.95
CA VAL A 77 5.45 -7.20 -9.70
C VAL A 77 5.48 -7.55 -8.21
N ALA A 78 5.56 -6.56 -7.32
CA ALA A 78 5.52 -6.79 -5.88
C ALA A 78 4.22 -7.44 -5.42
N ILE A 79 3.06 -7.01 -5.96
CA ILE A 79 1.77 -7.63 -5.65
C ILE A 79 1.75 -9.09 -6.11
N THR A 80 2.18 -9.40 -7.33
CA THR A 80 2.22 -10.78 -7.83
C THR A 80 3.16 -11.66 -7.01
N HIS A 81 4.32 -11.12 -6.61
CA HIS A 81 5.32 -11.82 -5.81
C HIS A 81 4.82 -12.15 -4.40
N TYR A 82 4.30 -11.15 -3.68
CA TYR A 82 3.93 -11.31 -2.28
C TYR A 82 2.50 -11.81 -2.05
N CYS A 83 1.58 -11.46 -2.95
CA CYS A 83 0.15 -11.72 -2.82
C CYS A 83 -0.31 -12.85 -3.75
N PHE A 84 0.46 -13.94 -3.83
CA PHE A 84 0.19 -15.05 -4.76
C PHE A 84 -1.14 -15.78 -4.51
N ASN A 85 -1.78 -15.59 -3.35
CA ASN A 85 -3.12 -16.09 -3.06
C ASN A 85 -4.24 -15.04 -3.34
N GLY A 86 -3.91 -13.99 -4.07
CA GLY A 86 -4.82 -12.93 -4.52
C GLY A 86 -4.66 -11.61 -3.76
N CYS A 87 -4.91 -10.51 -4.45
CA CYS A 87 -4.85 -9.15 -3.89
C CYS A 87 -6.17 -8.40 -4.15
N LYS A 88 -6.73 -7.79 -3.12
CA LYS A 88 -7.87 -6.86 -3.25
C LYS A 88 -7.36 -5.43 -3.30
N TYR A 89 -7.94 -4.60 -4.14
CA TYR A 89 -7.73 -3.15 -4.09
C TYR A 89 -9.05 -2.45 -3.77
N ASN A 90 -8.96 -1.32 -3.09
CA ASN A 90 -10.12 -0.44 -2.92
C ASN A 90 -10.39 0.31 -4.23
N ASN A 91 -11.66 0.44 -4.59
CA ASN A 91 -12.06 1.32 -5.70
C ASN A 91 -12.74 2.58 -5.17
N ALA A 92 -12.75 3.64 -5.98
CA ALA A 92 -13.34 4.94 -5.61
C ALA A 92 -14.80 4.82 -5.13
N LEU A 93 -15.58 3.92 -5.75
CA LEU A 93 -16.95 3.61 -5.32
C LEU A 93 -17.02 3.07 -3.89
N THR A 94 -16.12 2.16 -3.52
CA THR A 94 -16.05 1.61 -2.15
C THR A 94 -15.64 2.67 -1.13
N ILE A 95 -14.73 3.58 -1.50
CA ILE A 95 -14.34 4.71 -0.63
C ILE A 95 -15.51 5.66 -0.44
N LEU A 96 -16.20 6.03 -1.52
CA LEU A 96 -17.33 6.95 -1.50
C LEU A 96 -18.50 6.38 -0.68
N LEU A 97 -18.84 5.10 -0.89
CA LEU A 97 -19.90 4.41 -0.16
C LEU A 97 -19.60 4.31 1.34
N ARG A 98 -18.34 4.07 1.74
CA ARG A 98 -17.93 4.08 3.15
C ARG A 98 -18.04 5.47 3.77
N LYS A 99 -17.68 6.54 3.05
CA LYS A 99 -17.89 7.92 3.52
C LYS A 99 -19.38 8.21 3.71
N ILE A 100 -20.23 7.86 2.74
CA ILE A 100 -21.69 8.07 2.82
C ILE A 100 -22.31 7.29 3.99
N GLN A 101 -21.88 6.05 4.25
CA GLN A 101 -22.37 5.25 5.37
C GLN A 101 -22.01 5.87 6.72
N ILE A 102 -20.82 6.46 6.87
CA ILE A 102 -20.45 7.19 8.10
C ILE A 102 -21.39 8.38 8.32
N PHE A 103 -21.73 9.15 7.27
CA PHE A 103 -22.66 10.27 7.38
C PHE A 103 -24.12 9.88 7.63
N LYS A 104 -24.52 8.63 7.35
CA LYS A 104 -25.86 8.12 7.69
C LYS A 104 -25.98 7.61 9.13
N SER A 105 -24.89 7.61 9.89
CA SER A 105 -24.82 7.14 11.28
C SER A 105 -24.51 8.26 12.27
N ILE A 106 -24.66 9.52 11.86
CA ILE A 106 -24.50 10.73 12.68
C ILE A 106 -25.84 11.47 12.73
#